data_AF-A0A355C0R0-F1
#
_entry.id   AF-A0A355C0R0-F1
#
_cell.length_a   1.000
_cell.length_b   1.000
_cell.length_c   1.000
_cell.angle_alpha   90.00
_cell.angle_beta   90.00
_cell.angle_gamma   90.00
#
_symmetry.space_group_name_H-M   'P 1'
#
loop_
_entity.id
_entity.type
_entity.pdbx_description
1 polymer ?
#
loop_
_entity_poly.entity_id
_entity_poly.type
_entity_poly.pdbx_seq_one_letter_code
_entity_poly.pdbx_strand_id
1 'polypeptide(L)' 'AGEKAGKSYALPAYDQCIKASHLFNLLDARGVISVAERQSYILRVRTLAKACCEAWLKSPQGRTPGAGIVDYAATS' A
#
# COMPACT_ATOMS: atom_id res chain seq x y z
N ALA A 1 8.70 -4.06 -1.31
CA ALA A 1 8.83 -2.66 -0.85
C ALA A 1 10.27 -2.50 -0.37
N GLY A 2 11.04 -1.61 -1.02
CA GLY A 2 12.49 -1.59 -0.87
C GLY A 2 12.91 -0.98 0.46
N GLU A 3 13.63 -1.75 1.28
CA GLU A 3 14.55 -1.19 2.26
C GLU A 3 15.82 -0.78 1.52
N LYS A 4 16.17 0.50 1.56
CA LYS A 4 17.47 0.97 1.04
C LYS A 4 18.12 1.83 2.12
N ALA A 5 19.28 1.39 2.61
CA ALA A 5 20.08 2.07 3.63
C ALA A 5 19.35 2.32 4.98
N GLY A 6 18.62 1.32 5.50
CA GLY A 6 18.01 1.37 6.84
C GLY A 6 16.80 2.31 6.99
N LYS A 7 16.33 2.92 5.90
CA LYS A 7 15.12 3.73 5.87
C LYS A 7 13.98 2.95 5.21
N SER A 8 12.86 2.83 5.91
CA SER A 8 11.61 2.28 5.35
C SER A 8 10.97 3.31 4.44
N TYR A 9 10.83 2.99 3.15
CA TYR A 9 10.14 3.82 2.17
C TYR A 9 8.65 3.45 2.04
N ALA A 10 8.04 2.94 3.12
CA ALA A 10 6.65 2.49 3.12
C ALA A 10 5.66 3.61 2.71
N LEU A 11 5.84 4.84 3.22
CA LEU A 11 5.00 6.00 2.87
C LEU A 11 5.13 6.39 1.38
N PRO A 12 6.32 6.67 0.82
CA PRO A 12 6.41 7.03 -0.59
C PRO A 12 6.05 5.86 -1.53
N ALA A 13 6.25 4.60 -1.12
CA ALA A 13 5.76 3.45 -1.87
C ALA A 13 4.23 3.38 -1.88
N TYR A 14 3.59 3.72 -0.75
CA TYR A 14 2.15 3.79 -0.64
C TYR A 14 1.56 4.93 -1.50
N ASP A 15 2.19 6.11 -1.54
CA ASP A 15 1.77 7.20 -2.42
C ASP A 15 1.74 6.78 -3.90
N GLN A 16 2.76 6.03 -4.35
CA GLN A 16 2.78 5.50 -5.71
C GLN A 16 1.71 4.42 -5.93
N CYS A 17 1.40 3.63 -4.90
CA CYS A 17 0.31 2.67 -4.95
C CYS A 17 -1.06 3.35 -5.15
N ILE A 18 -1.31 4.44 -4.44
CA ILE A 18 -2.55 5.22 -4.58
C ILE A 18 -2.66 5.85 -5.97
N LYS A 19 -1.56 6.41 -6.49
CA LYS A 19 -1.52 6.94 -7.88
C LYS A 19 -1.80 5.86 -8.91
N ALA A 20 -1.22 4.67 -8.75
CA ALA A 20 -1.48 3.54 -9.63
C ALA A 20 -2.94 3.09 -9.59
N SER A 21 -3.57 3.06 -8.40
CA SER A 21 -4.99 2.75 -8.26
C SER A 21 -5.89 3.78 -8.94
N HIS A 22 -5.54 5.07 -8.85
CA HIS A 22 -6.30 6.12 -9.52
C HIS A 22 -6.18 6.03 -11.05
N LEU A 23 -4.97 5.81 -11.56
CA LEU A 23 -4.74 5.61 -12.99
C LEU A 23 -5.50 4.38 -13.52
N PHE A 24 -5.51 3.28 -12.75
CA PHE A 24 -6.29 2.10 -13.08
C PHE A 24 -7.79 2.43 -13.20
N ASN A 25 -8.37 3.20 -12.28
CA ASN A 25 -9.78 3.60 -12.35
C ASN A 25 -10.07 4.43 -13.61
N LEU A 26 -9.16 5.32 -14.02
CA LEU A 26 -9.32 6.10 -15.25
C LEU A 26 -9.28 5.22 -16.51
N LEU A 27 -8.39 4.23 -16.55
CA LEU A 27 -8.29 3.28 -17.67
C LEU A 27 -9.50 2.34 -17.72
N ASP A 28 -10.00 1.91 -16.57
CA ASP A 28 -11.20 1.07 -16.43
C ASP A 28 -12.45 1.83 -16.90
N ALA A 29 -12.59 3.09 -16.50
CA ALA A 29 -13.66 3.98 -16.95
C ALA A 29 -13.63 4.27 -18.45
N ARG A 30 -12.44 4.26 -19.07
CA ARG A 30 -12.28 4.39 -20.53
C ARG A 30 -12.54 3.09 -21.30
N GLY A 31 -12.76 1.96 -20.61
CA GLY A 31 -13.03 0.68 -21.24
C GLY A 31 -11.83 0.10 -22.02
N VAL A 32 -10.62 0.59 -21.79
CA VAL A 32 -9.40 0.18 -22.52
C VAL A 32 -8.73 -1.07 -21.92
N ILE A 33 -9.25 -1.59 -20.80
CA ILE A 33 -8.71 -2.74 -20.06
C ILE A 33 -9.68 -3.92 -20.18
N SER A 34 -9.17 -5.09 -20.57
CA SER A 34 -9.94 -6.34 -20.60
C SER A 34 -10.24 -6.89 -19.21
N VAL A 35 -11.21 -7.81 -19.11
CA VAL A 35 -11.59 -8.45 -17.83
C VAL A 35 -10.41 -9.17 -17.16
N ALA A 36 -9.54 -9.81 -17.94
CA ALA A 36 -8.35 -10.51 -17.43
C ALA A 36 -7.29 -9.52 -16.92
N GLU A 37 -7.05 -8.43 -17.64
CA GLU A 37 -6.11 -7.38 -17.23
C GLU A 37 -6.59 -6.66 -15.97
N ARG A 38 -7.91 -6.44 -15.83
CA ARG A 38 -8.53 -5.88 -14.63
C ARG A 38 -8.19 -6.70 -13.38
N GLN A 39 -8.39 -8.02 -13.44
CA GLN A 39 -8.09 -8.92 -12.32
C GLN A 39 -6.59 -8.90 -11.96
N SER A 40 -5.72 -8.96 -12.97
CA SER A 40 -4.27 -8.88 -12.78
C SER A 40 -3.83 -7.56 -12.14
N TYR A 41 -4.37 -6.42 -12.60
CA TYR A 41 -4.07 -5.10 -12.05
C TYR A 41 -4.49 -4.97 -10.58
N ILE A 42 -5.72 -5.39 -10.26
CA ILE A 42 -6.24 -5.35 -8.88
C ILE A 42 -5.35 -6.19 -7.95
N LEU A 43 -4.95 -7.39 -8.38
CA LEU A 43 -4.06 -8.25 -7.60
C LEU A 43 -2.70 -7.59 -7.35
N ARG A 44 -2.12 -6.95 -8.37
CA ARG A 44 -0.84 -6.24 -8.26
C ARG A 44 -0.91 -5.06 -7.29
N VAL A 45 -1.92 -4.20 -7.41
CA VAL A 45 -2.13 -3.06 -6.50
C VAL A 45 -2.34 -3.55 -5.06
N ARG A 46 -3.18 -4.58 -4.87
CA ARG A 46 -3.42 -5.16 -3.54
C ARG A 46 -2.16 -5.74 -2.90
N THR A 47 -1.35 -6.46 -3.69
CA THR A 47 -0.08 -7.04 -3.22
C THR A 47 0.90 -5.94 -2.81
N LEU A 48 0.96 -4.86 -3.59
CA LEU A 48 1.85 -3.74 -3.33
C LEU A 48 1.42 -2.94 -2.09
N ALA A 49 0.11 -2.68 -1.93
CA ALA A 49 -0.46 -2.05 -0.75
C ALA A 49 -0.16 -2.88 0.52
N LYS A 50 -0.40 -4.20 0.46
CA LYS A 50 -0.11 -5.12 1.57
C LYS A 50 1.38 -5.07 1.97
N ALA A 51 2.28 -5.11 0.99
CA ALA A 51 3.71 -5.03 1.24
C ALA A 51 4.14 -3.67 1.84
N CYS A 52 3.47 -2.57 1.48
CA CYS A 52 3.69 -1.26 2.09
C CYS A 52 3.23 -1.23 3.55
N CYS A 53 2.06 -1.78 3.85
CA CYS A 53 1.55 -1.87 5.23
C CYS A 53 2.44 -2.75 6.11
N GLU A 54 2.90 -3.90 5.61
CA GLU A 54 3.84 -4.77 6.33
C GLU A 54 5.18 -4.07 6.60
N ALA A 55 5.69 -3.30 5.63
CA ALA A 55 6.91 -2.50 5.80
C ALA A 55 6.72 -1.31 6.76
N TRP A 56 5.51 -0.75 6.83
CA TRP A 56 5.15 0.30 7.79
C TRP A 56 5.13 -0.26 9.22
N LEU A 57 4.48 -1.40 9.45
CA LEU A 57 4.43 -2.07 10.76
C LEU A 57 5.81 -2.47 11.27
N LYS A 58 6.75 -2.79 10.38
CA LYS A 58 8.16 -3.07 10.72
C LYS A 58 9.00 -1.82 10.96
N SER A 59 8.55 -0.66 10.49
CA SER A 59 9.28 0.60 10.64
C SER A 59 9.15 1.16 12.06
N PRO A 60 10.17 1.86 12.58
CA PRO A 60 10.09 2.55 13.87
C PRO A 60 8.91 3.53 13.95
N GLN A 61 8.58 4.19 12.85
CA GLN A 61 7.48 5.16 12.73
C GLN A 61 6.10 4.50 12.82
N GLY A 62 5.95 3.26 12.35
CA GLY A 62 4.71 2.51 12.53
C GLY A 62 4.55 1.94 13.93
N ARG A 63 5.64 1.84 14.70
CA ARG A 63 5.66 1.31 16.07
C ARG A 63 5.55 2.38 17.15
N THR A 64 5.63 3.66 16.79
CA THR A 64 5.49 4.76 17.75
C THR A 64 4.06 4.84 18.29
N PRO A 65 3.87 4.95 19.63
CA PRO A 65 2.55 5.18 20.23
C PRO A 65 1.90 6.43 19.63
N GLY A 66 0.70 6.29 19.08
CA GLY A 66 -0.04 7.38 18.43
C GLY A 66 0.09 7.48 16.91
N ALA A 67 0.97 6.70 16.26
CA ALA A 67 1.12 6.69 14.80
C ALA A 67 0.05 5.87 14.05
N GLY A 68 -1.13 5.68 14.63
CA GLY A 68 -2.24 4.94 14.02
C GLY A 68 -2.24 3.44 14.25
N ILE A 69 -1.28 2.89 15.00
CA ILE A 69 -1.47 1.59 15.66
C ILE A 69 -2.44 1.80 16.82
N VAL A 70 -3.73 1.58 16.59
CA VAL A 70 -4.65 1.35 17.70
C VAL A 70 -4.20 0.06 18.37
N ASP A 71 -3.54 0.21 19.51
CA ASP A 71 -3.16 -0.91 20.35
C ASP A 71 -4.46 -1.51 20.90
N TYR A 72 -5.08 -2.42 20.14
CA TYR A 72 -6.31 -3.12 20.54
C TYR A 72 -6.11 -3.93 21.83
N ALA A 73 -4.86 -4.17 22.23
CA ALA A 73 -4.48 -4.86 23.46
C ALA A 73 -4.35 -3.94 24.69
N ALA A 74 -4.34 -2.60 24.53
CA ALA A 74 -4.18 -1.67 25.64
C ALA A 74 -5.52 -1.16 26.23
N THR A 75 -6.64 -1.60 25.68
CA THR A 75 -8.00 -1.25 26.13
C THR A 75 -8.69 -2.44 26.83
N SER A 76 -7.94 -3.17 27.66
CA SER A 76 -8.45 -4.24 28.55
C SER A 76 -7.96 -3.99 29.96
#